data_AF-A0A956J0E7-F1
#
_entry.id   AF-A0A956J0E7-F1
#
_cell.length_a   1.000
_cell.length_b   1.000
_cell.length_c   1.000
_cell.angle_alpha   90.00
_cell.angle_beta   90.00
_cell.angle_gamma   90.00
#
_symmetry.space_group_name_H-M   'P 1'
#
loop_
_entity.id
_entity.type
_entity.pdbx_description
1 polymer ?
#
loop_
_entity_poly.entity_id
_entity_poly.type
_entity_poly.pdbx_seq_one_letter_code
_entity_poly.pdbx_strand_id
1 'polypeptide(L)'
;MTDAIDEFWAWWAGAAEDLASTINSKQPLDGSQIEAISERVRAIDDSLAWEMGPGRNSEHHFALSPEGDAELRVITQRWLARAPAPSANWEYYAARQGTHADPALTLTLDGRDFEYADFRLVLE
;
A
#
# COMPACT_ATOMS: atom_id res chain seq x y z
N MET A 1 -8.74 -25.19 -9.37
CA MET A 1 -8.26 -24.59 -8.11
C MET A 1 -7.73 -23.24 -8.51
N THR A 2 -8.43 -22.17 -8.18
CA THR A 2 -7.99 -20.81 -8.49
C THR A 2 -6.82 -20.46 -7.59
N ASP A 3 -5.85 -19.72 -8.11
CA ASP A 3 -4.72 -19.17 -7.33
C ASP A 3 -5.27 -18.06 -6.40
N ALA A 4 -4.88 -18.04 -5.13
CA ALA A 4 -5.36 -17.05 -4.15
C ALA A 4 -5.11 -15.60 -4.60
N ILE A 5 -4.06 -15.36 -5.40
CA ILE A 5 -3.79 -14.06 -6.02
C ILE A 5 -4.89 -13.69 -7.03
N ASP A 6 -5.35 -14.65 -7.84
CA ASP A 6 -6.41 -14.40 -8.82
C ASP A 6 -7.76 -14.16 -8.10
N GLU A 7 -8.00 -14.86 -6.98
CA GLU A 7 -9.18 -14.67 -6.14
C GLU A 7 -9.20 -13.29 -5.47
N PHE A 8 -8.05 -12.80 -5.00
CA PHE A 8 -7.90 -11.42 -4.51
C PHE A 8 -8.32 -10.42 -5.59
N TRP A 9 -7.77 -10.54 -6.80
CA TRP A 9 -8.04 -9.57 -7.87
C TRP A 9 -9.47 -9.65 -8.41
N ALA A 10 -10.06 -10.84 -8.46
CA ALA A 10 -11.46 -11.02 -8.84
C ALA A 10 -12.41 -10.33 -7.83
N TRP A 11 -12.12 -10.45 -6.54
CA TRP A 11 -12.88 -9.72 -5.51
C TRP A 11 -12.63 -8.22 -5.56
N TRP A 12 -11.37 -7.81 -5.70
CA TRP A 12 -10.97 -6.40 -5.71
C TRP A 12 -11.74 -5.60 -6.76
N ALA A 13 -12.00 -6.19 -7.94
CA ALA A 13 -12.79 -5.58 -9.01
C ALA A 13 -14.20 -5.12 -8.57
N GLY A 14 -14.80 -5.77 -7.56
CA GLY A 14 -16.09 -5.37 -6.99
C GLY A 14 -16.00 -4.51 -5.73
N ALA A 15 -14.83 -4.43 -5.08
CA ALA A 15 -14.65 -3.72 -3.81
C ALA A 15 -13.95 -2.36 -3.96
N ALA A 16 -13.14 -2.18 -5.01
CA ALA A 16 -12.25 -1.02 -5.15
C ALA A 16 -12.99 0.33 -5.20
N GLU A 17 -14.17 0.39 -5.82
CA GLU A 17 -14.95 1.63 -5.93
C GLU A 17 -15.53 2.05 -4.57
N ASP A 18 -16.12 1.10 -3.84
CA ASP A 18 -16.66 1.34 -2.50
C ASP A 18 -15.56 1.79 -1.53
N LEU A 19 -14.39 1.14 -1.57
CA LEU A 19 -13.24 1.53 -0.76
C LEU A 19 -12.76 2.96 -1.08
N ALA A 20 -12.66 3.31 -2.37
CA ALA A 20 -12.29 4.66 -2.78
C ALA A 20 -13.32 5.69 -2.31
N SER A 21 -14.61 5.38 -2.42
CA SER A 21 -15.71 6.24 -1.97
C SER A 21 -15.66 6.50 -0.45
N THR A 22 -15.37 5.48 0.35
CA THR A 22 -15.17 5.62 1.80
C THR A 22 -14.00 6.55 2.12
N ILE A 23 -12.84 6.33 1.49
CA ILE A 23 -11.63 7.14 1.72
C ILE A 23 -11.86 8.60 1.28
N ASN A 24 -12.47 8.81 0.10
CA ASN A 24 -12.77 10.14 -0.44
C ASN A 24 -13.77 10.92 0.44
N SER A 25 -14.66 10.22 1.13
CA SER A 25 -15.57 10.79 2.12
C SER A 25 -14.89 11.13 3.46
N LYS A 26 -13.56 10.96 3.54
CA LYS A 26 -12.76 11.12 4.78
C LYS A 26 -13.25 10.26 5.93
N GLN A 27 -13.91 9.15 5.62
CA GLN A 27 -14.31 8.15 6.60
C GLN A 27 -13.19 7.12 6.72
N PRO A 28 -12.87 6.65 7.94
CA PRO A 28 -12.02 5.48 8.07
C PRO A 28 -12.72 4.27 7.45
N LEU A 29 -11.94 3.34 6.89
CA LEU A 29 -12.46 2.02 6.56
C LEU A 29 -13.01 1.37 7.83
N ASP A 30 -14.18 0.76 7.73
CA ASP A 30 -14.75 0.04 8.86
C ASP A 30 -14.04 -1.31 9.09
N GLY A 31 -14.31 -1.94 10.24
CA GLY A 31 -13.69 -3.21 10.59
C GLY A 31 -14.01 -4.35 9.62
N SER A 32 -15.17 -4.30 8.94
CA SER A 32 -15.55 -5.33 7.96
C SER A 32 -14.77 -5.19 6.65
N GLN A 33 -14.53 -3.96 6.21
CA GLN A 33 -13.70 -3.66 5.04
C GLN A 33 -12.24 -4.05 5.30
N ILE A 34 -11.69 -3.68 6.47
CA ILE A 34 -10.33 -4.03 6.87
C ILE A 34 -10.15 -5.55 6.96
N GLU A 35 -11.10 -6.26 7.57
CA GLU A 35 -11.02 -7.71 7.70
C GLU A 35 -11.17 -8.41 6.34
N ALA A 36 -12.05 -7.92 5.46
CA ALA A 36 -12.21 -8.48 4.12
C ALA A 36 -10.93 -8.41 3.30
N ILE A 37 -10.17 -7.30 3.39
CA ILE A 37 -8.86 -7.16 2.75
C ILE A 37 -7.86 -8.12 3.42
N SER A 38 -7.80 -8.09 4.75
CA SER A 38 -6.81 -8.85 5.54
C SER A 38 -6.97 -10.36 5.36
N GLU A 39 -8.19 -10.88 5.32
CA GLU A 39 -8.48 -12.29 5.05
C GLU A 39 -7.93 -12.73 3.69
N ARG A 40 -8.06 -11.90 2.66
CA ARG A 40 -7.59 -12.22 1.30
C ARG A 40 -6.08 -12.10 1.17
N VAL A 41 -5.47 -11.17 1.89
CA VAL A 41 -4.01 -11.08 1.98
C VAL A 41 -3.43 -12.31 2.68
N ARG A 42 -4.02 -12.73 3.81
CA ARG A 42 -3.63 -13.96 4.53
C ARG A 42 -3.81 -15.22 3.68
N ALA A 43 -4.86 -15.27 2.86
CA ALA A 43 -5.06 -16.39 1.93
C ALA A 43 -3.96 -16.50 0.86
N ILE A 44 -3.26 -15.40 0.55
CA ILE A 44 -2.06 -15.41 -0.31
C ILE A 44 -0.86 -15.91 0.51
N ASP A 45 -0.58 -15.26 1.64
CA ASP A 45 0.44 -15.66 2.63
C ASP A 45 0.23 -14.88 3.95
N ASP A 46 0.31 -15.55 5.10
CA ASP A 46 0.08 -14.96 6.43
C ASP A 46 1.14 -13.92 6.84
N SER A 47 2.31 -13.92 6.20
CA SER A 47 3.42 -13.02 6.50
C SER A 47 3.40 -11.73 5.69
N LEU A 48 2.44 -11.58 4.77
CA LEU A 48 2.26 -10.36 3.98
C LEU A 48 1.52 -9.29 4.77
N ALA A 49 1.91 -8.04 4.55
CA ALA A 49 1.19 -6.87 5.04
C ALA A 49 0.62 -6.06 3.89
N TRP A 50 -0.35 -5.19 4.19
CA TRP A 50 -0.90 -4.27 3.21
C TRP A 50 -1.11 -2.89 3.81
N GLU A 51 -1.07 -1.88 2.94
CA GLU A 51 -1.44 -0.51 3.28
C GLU A 51 -2.17 0.17 2.11
N MET A 52 -2.93 1.20 2.44
CA MET A 52 -3.48 2.14 1.47
C MET A 52 -3.01 3.55 1.82
N GLY A 53 -2.82 4.38 0.80
CA GLY A 53 -2.42 5.77 0.98
C GLY A 53 -2.67 6.60 -0.27
N PRO A 54 -2.26 7.88 -0.28
CA PRO A 54 -2.39 8.73 -1.47
C PRO A 54 -1.57 8.17 -2.63
N GLY A 55 -2.15 8.15 -3.82
CA GLY A 55 -1.44 7.76 -5.04
C GLY A 55 -0.55 8.89 -5.58
N ARG A 56 0.36 8.53 -6.49
CA ARG A 56 1.21 9.46 -7.25
C ARG A 56 0.52 9.93 -8.52
N ASN A 57 -0.12 9.00 -9.25
CA ASN A 57 -0.85 9.29 -10.49
C ASN A 57 -2.35 8.96 -10.39
N SER A 58 -2.75 8.29 -9.32
CA SER A 58 -4.14 7.99 -8.96
C SER A 58 -4.48 8.64 -7.63
N GLU A 59 -5.77 8.72 -7.29
CA GLU A 59 -6.20 9.26 -5.98
C GLU A 59 -5.59 8.46 -4.82
N HIS A 60 -5.62 7.13 -4.93
CA HIS A 60 -5.14 6.21 -3.90
C HIS A 60 -4.15 5.19 -4.47
N HIS A 61 -3.32 4.63 -3.60
CA HIS A 61 -2.56 3.43 -3.89
C HIS A 61 -2.91 2.31 -2.91
N PHE A 62 -2.75 1.07 -3.38
CA PHE A 62 -2.70 -0.11 -2.53
C PHE A 62 -1.31 -0.76 -2.66
N ALA A 63 -0.62 -0.94 -1.54
CA ALA A 63 0.66 -1.62 -1.50
C ALA A 63 0.54 -2.94 -0.76
N LEU A 64 0.99 -4.03 -1.42
CA LEU A 64 1.19 -5.33 -0.79
C LEU A 64 2.68 -5.49 -0.46
N SER A 65 3.01 -5.74 0.79
CA SER A 65 4.37 -5.70 1.33
C SER A 65 4.84 -7.08 1.76
N PRO A 66 6.08 -7.46 1.40
CA PRO A 66 6.74 -8.64 1.96
C PRO A 66 7.39 -8.38 3.34
N GLU A 67 7.20 -7.19 3.93
CA GLU A 67 7.78 -6.79 5.23
C GLU A 67 9.30 -7.05 5.35
N GLY A 68 10.02 -6.91 4.24
CA GLY A 68 11.47 -7.11 4.17
C GLY A 68 11.91 -8.53 3.87
N ASP A 69 11.02 -9.52 3.91
CA ASP A 69 11.31 -10.91 3.55
C ASP A 69 11.63 -11.03 2.06
N ALA A 70 12.82 -11.54 1.74
CA ALA A 70 13.29 -11.66 0.36
C ALA A 70 12.56 -12.77 -0.42
N GLU A 71 12.10 -13.83 0.23
CA GLU A 71 11.39 -14.94 -0.40
C GLU A 71 9.99 -14.50 -0.83
N LEU A 72 9.32 -13.69 0.00
CA LEU A 72 7.97 -13.16 -0.27
C LEU A 72 7.95 -12.09 -1.38
N ARG A 73 9.09 -11.50 -1.74
CA ARG A 73 9.17 -10.51 -2.85
C ARG A 73 8.66 -11.08 -4.16
N VAL A 74 8.91 -12.36 -4.43
CA VAL A 74 8.42 -12.99 -5.67
C VAL A 74 6.90 -13.07 -5.66
N ILE A 75 6.29 -13.27 -4.48
CA ILE A 75 4.83 -13.35 -4.32
C ILE A 75 4.20 -11.97 -4.57
N THR A 76 4.71 -10.90 -3.95
CA THR A 76 4.14 -9.55 -4.16
C THR A 76 4.32 -9.05 -5.59
N GLN A 77 5.40 -9.44 -6.28
CA GLN A 77 5.59 -9.14 -7.70
C GLN A 77 4.61 -9.91 -8.60
N ARG A 78 4.35 -11.19 -8.30
CA ARG A 78 3.32 -11.97 -9.01
C ARG A 78 1.92 -11.41 -8.79
N TRP A 79 1.63 -10.95 -7.57
CA TRP A 79 0.41 -10.23 -7.26
C TRP A 79 0.28 -8.97 -8.12
N LEU A 80 1.30 -8.13 -8.17
CA LEU A 80 1.28 -6.89 -8.97
C LEU A 80 1.17 -7.18 -10.47
N ALA A 81 1.81 -8.23 -10.98
CA ALA A 81 1.75 -8.60 -12.40
C ALA A 81 0.35 -9.02 -12.88
N ARG A 82 -0.55 -9.37 -11.94
CA ARG A 82 -1.96 -9.73 -12.20
C ARG A 82 -2.93 -8.59 -11.88
N ALA A 83 -2.41 -7.45 -11.40
CA ALA A 83 -3.23 -6.28 -11.12
C ALA A 83 -3.90 -5.77 -12.40
N PRO A 84 -5.11 -5.18 -12.30
CA PRO A 84 -5.65 -4.38 -13.39
C PRO A 84 -4.71 -3.19 -13.67
N ALA A 85 -4.82 -2.63 -14.88
CA ALA A 85 -4.13 -1.39 -15.19
C ALA A 85 -4.54 -0.29 -14.18
N PRO A 86 -3.60 0.60 -13.78
CA PRO A 86 -3.93 1.74 -12.92
C PRO A 86 -5.08 2.58 -13.51
N SER A 87 -5.92 3.11 -12.63
CA SER A 87 -7.07 3.94 -12.99
C SER A 87 -6.95 5.32 -12.34
N ALA A 88 -7.97 6.17 -12.50
CA ALA A 88 -8.02 7.44 -11.77
C ALA A 88 -8.03 7.22 -10.23
N ASN A 89 -8.66 6.14 -9.75
CA ASN A 89 -8.85 5.91 -8.31
C ASN A 89 -7.69 5.14 -7.68
N TRP A 90 -7.10 4.19 -8.41
CA TRP A 90 -6.15 3.23 -7.84
C TRP A 90 -4.92 2.99 -8.71
N GLU A 91 -3.76 3.00 -8.05
CA GLU A 91 -2.51 2.41 -8.51
C GLU A 91 -1.99 1.39 -7.48
N TYR A 92 -1.08 0.50 -7.90
CA TYR A 92 -0.70 -0.68 -7.12
C TYR A 92 0.81 -0.82 -7.00
N TYR A 93 1.28 -1.31 -5.84
CA TYR A 93 2.69 -1.50 -5.56
C TYR A 93 2.98 -2.83 -4.85
N ALA A 94 4.11 -3.46 -5.20
CA ALA A 94 4.58 -4.72 -4.61
C ALA A 94 5.49 -4.52 -3.36
N ALA A 95 5.48 -3.31 -2.81
CA ALA A 95 6.13 -2.92 -1.57
C ALA A 95 5.53 -1.59 -1.06
N ARG A 96 5.65 -1.35 0.25
CA ARG A 96 5.28 -0.08 0.87
C ARG A 96 5.95 1.10 0.17
N GLN A 97 5.21 2.18 0.00
CA GLN A 97 5.75 3.37 -0.63
C GLN A 97 6.45 4.24 0.42
N GLY A 98 7.67 4.65 0.12
CA GLY A 98 8.35 5.65 0.93
C GLY A 98 7.49 6.91 1.01
N THR A 99 7.22 7.36 2.23
CA THR A 99 6.56 8.65 2.46
C THR A 99 7.41 9.72 1.80
N HIS A 100 6.84 10.47 0.87
CA HIS A 100 7.47 11.71 0.43
C HIS A 100 7.35 12.66 1.61
N ALA A 101 8.42 12.81 2.39
CA ALA A 101 8.48 13.90 3.35
C ALA A 101 8.24 15.19 2.58
N ASP A 102 7.45 16.09 3.17
CA ASP A 102 7.38 17.45 2.67
C ASP A 102 8.83 17.95 2.55
N PRO A 103 9.30 18.40 1.37
CA PRO A 103 10.65 18.95 1.26
C PRO A 103 10.86 20.14 2.22
N ALA A 104 9.79 20.81 2.66
CA ALA A 104 9.83 21.84 3.69
C ALA A 104 9.80 21.29 5.14
N LEU A 105 9.78 19.97 5.32
CA LEU A 105 9.85 19.35 6.65
C LEU A 105 11.20 19.69 7.29
N THR A 106 11.14 20.52 8.32
CA THR A 106 12.30 20.86 9.14
C THR A 106 12.32 19.98 10.38
N LEU A 107 13.46 19.36 10.66
CA LEU A 107 13.70 18.67 11.93
C LEU A 107 14.51 19.59 12.84
N THR A 108 13.96 19.92 14.02
CA THR A 108 14.69 20.66 15.04
C THR A 108 15.37 19.68 16.00
N LEU A 109 16.71 19.70 16.06
CA LEU A 109 17.52 18.91 16.99
C LEU A 109 18.44 19.85 17.77
N ASP A 110 18.38 19.82 19.10
CA ASP A 110 19.14 20.71 19.99
C ASP A 110 19.06 22.21 19.62
N GLY A 111 17.89 22.65 19.16
CA GLY A 111 17.63 24.04 18.77
C GLY A 111 18.26 24.45 17.43
N ARG A 112 18.69 23.49 16.61
CA ARG A 112 19.11 23.71 15.23
C ARG A 112 18.10 23.08 14.29
N ASP A 113 17.74 23.85 13.28
CA ASP A 113 16.83 23.44 12.23
C ASP A 113 17.63 22.84 11.07
N PHE A 114 17.17 21.70 10.59
CA PHE A 114 17.75 20.98 9.47
C PHE A 114 16.67 20.67 8.44
N GLU A 115 16.97 20.90 7.17
CA GLU A 115 16.05 20.55 6.09
C GLU A 115 16.07 19.04 5.87
N TYR A 116 14.94 18.44 5.46
CA TYR A 116 14.89 17.01 5.14
C TYR A 116 15.95 16.60 4.10
N ALA A 117 16.26 17.50 3.16
CA ALA A 117 17.29 17.30 2.14
C ALA A 117 18.72 17.13 2.69
N ASP A 118 19.00 17.62 3.90
CA ASP A 118 20.32 17.53 4.55
C ASP A 118 20.58 16.17 5.18
N PHE A 119 19.55 15.33 5.32
CA PHE A 119 19.66 14.03 5.97
C PHE A 119 19.72 12.86 4.98
N ARG A 120 20.55 11.88 5.32
CA ARG A 120 20.46 10.53 4.79
C ARG A 120 20.23 9.57 5.94
N LEU A 121 19.09 8.89 5.94
CA LEU A 121 18.81 7.85 6.91
C LEU A 121 19.68 6.63 6.57
N VAL A 122 20.53 6.24 7.52
CA VAL A 122 21.30 5.00 7.46
C VAL A 122 20.64 4.06 8.46
N LEU A 123 20.08 2.95 7.96
CA LEU A 123 19.58 1.87 8.81
C LEU A 123 20.76 0.92 9.04
N GLU A 124 21.12 0.72 10.32
CA GLU A 124 22.14 -0.24 10.75
C GLU A 124 21.63 -1.68 10.76
#